data_AF-A0A8H2X7E8-F1
#
_entry.id   AF-A0A8H2X7E8-F1
#
_cell.length_a   1.000
_cell.length_b   1.000
_cell.length_c   1.000
_cell.angle_alpha   90.00
_cell.angle_beta   90.00
_cell.angle_gamma   90.00
#
_symmetry.space_group_name_H-M   'P 1'
#
loop_
_entity.id
_entity.type
_entity.pdbx_description
1 polymer ?
#
loop_
_entity_poly.entity_id
_entity_poly.type
_entity_poly.pdbx_seq_one_letter_code
_entity_poly.pdbx_strand_id
1 'polypeptide(L)'
;MAPQTNILDHILHLSPPGKLSEAITHWEQLGFKVIPGGTHDTGLSSNALVPLADGVYIELIALEKPTAEPPESESWWANKRPGWITWVCLGLEDHIDEIIAKREKEFNSGVEYQKGYDGGRKGENDGRQLRWRVTRRQYGLDIVPFFCLDLTPRDWRVPAADLDTHANTAVGIAYFHLMVPQAQLDQARVQLSVVLDSQPNESDEWEMVALESF
;
A
#
# COMPACT_ATOMS: atom_id res chain seq x y z
N MET A 1 -19.68 -12.28 9.73
CA MET A 1 -19.67 -11.40 8.54
C MET A 1 -18.34 -11.63 7.85
N ALA A 2 -18.26 -11.50 6.52
CA ALA A 2 -16.96 -11.54 5.84
C ALA A 2 -16.12 -10.33 6.29
N PRO A 3 -14.78 -10.44 6.38
CA PRO A 3 -13.93 -9.32 6.75
C PRO A 3 -13.99 -8.22 5.67
N GLN A 4 -13.88 -6.97 6.11
CA GLN A 4 -13.77 -5.83 5.21
C GLN A 4 -12.46 -5.90 4.41
N THR A 5 -12.53 -5.54 3.13
CA THR A 5 -11.38 -5.52 2.21
C THR A 5 -11.18 -4.15 1.54
N ASN A 6 -11.85 -3.11 2.05
CA ASN A 6 -11.78 -1.73 1.58
C ASN A 6 -11.24 -0.76 2.65
N ILE A 7 -10.48 -1.25 3.63
CA ILE A 7 -9.78 -0.38 4.59
C ILE A 7 -8.48 0.08 3.96
N LEU A 8 -8.34 1.36 3.64
CA LEU A 8 -7.10 1.91 3.08
C LEU A 8 -5.99 1.87 4.13
N ASP A 9 -4.87 1.22 3.81
CA ASP A 9 -3.71 1.11 4.69
C ASP A 9 -2.68 2.19 4.39
N HIS A 10 -2.21 2.22 3.15
CA HIS A 10 -1.22 3.18 2.68
C HIS A 10 -1.16 3.27 1.16
N ILE A 11 -0.47 4.31 0.69
CA ILE A 11 -0.16 4.55 -0.72
C ILE A 11 1.36 4.60 -0.90
N LEU A 12 1.87 3.92 -1.92
CA LEU A 12 3.31 3.82 -2.18
C LEU A 12 3.76 4.89 -3.17
N HIS A 13 4.77 5.65 -2.76
CA HIS A 13 5.50 6.59 -3.59
C HIS A 13 6.95 6.10 -3.79
N LEU A 14 7.25 5.62 -5.00
CA LEU A 14 8.57 5.16 -5.39
C LEU A 14 9.53 6.34 -5.58
N SER A 15 10.64 6.29 -4.87
CA SER A 15 11.79 7.17 -5.05
C SER A 15 12.82 6.52 -5.98
N PRO A 16 13.66 7.30 -6.68
CA PRO A 16 14.74 6.72 -7.46
C PRO A 16 15.68 5.84 -6.60
N PRO A 17 16.29 4.79 -7.17
CA PRO A 17 17.21 3.93 -6.42
C PRO A 17 18.35 4.71 -5.75
N GLY A 18 18.59 4.43 -4.46
CA GLY A 18 19.60 5.08 -3.64
C GLY A 18 19.27 6.53 -3.25
N LYS A 19 18.04 7.02 -3.52
CA LYS A 19 17.62 8.41 -3.30
C LYS A 19 16.54 8.58 -2.23
N LEU A 20 16.38 7.62 -1.32
CA LEU A 20 15.38 7.73 -0.25
C LEU A 20 15.63 8.95 0.65
N SER A 21 16.88 9.27 1.00
CA SER A 21 17.21 10.44 1.81
C SER A 21 16.87 11.77 1.13
N GLU A 22 17.04 11.86 -0.19
CA GLU A 22 16.63 13.01 -1.00
C GLU A 22 15.10 13.13 -1.03
N ALA A 23 14.38 12.00 -1.15
CA ALA A 23 12.93 11.99 -1.07
C ALA A 23 12.43 12.43 0.31
N ILE A 24 13.01 11.92 1.40
CA ILE A 24 12.69 12.36 2.77
C ILE A 24 12.85 13.89 2.88
N THR A 25 14.01 14.42 2.49
CA THR A 25 14.29 15.86 2.53
C THR A 25 13.26 16.66 1.72
N HIS A 26 12.89 16.16 0.53
CA HIS A 26 11.90 16.81 -0.32
C HIS A 26 10.51 16.84 0.33
N TRP A 27 10.07 15.74 0.92
CA TRP A 27 8.77 15.65 1.59
C TRP A 27 8.71 16.48 2.88
N GLU A 28 9.83 16.57 3.62
CA GLU A 28 9.97 17.49 4.76
C GLU A 28 9.85 18.95 4.33
N GLN A 29 10.43 19.33 3.19
CA GLN A 29 10.28 20.68 2.62
C GLN A 29 8.84 20.98 2.19
N LEU A 30 8.05 19.96 1.83
CA LEU A 30 6.61 20.09 1.59
C LEU A 30 5.80 20.20 2.89
N GLY A 31 6.46 20.18 4.06
CA GLY A 31 5.85 20.35 5.38
C GLY A 31 5.32 19.07 6.01
N PHE A 32 5.68 17.89 5.49
CA PHE A 32 5.36 16.63 6.12
C PHE A 32 6.40 16.25 7.18
N LYS A 33 5.97 15.74 8.34
CA LYS A 33 6.84 14.93 9.20
C LYS A 33 7.07 13.58 8.53
N VAL A 34 8.33 13.24 8.30
CA VAL A 34 8.73 11.95 7.72
C VAL A 34 9.46 11.15 8.78
N ILE A 35 9.07 9.89 8.96
CA ILE A 35 9.67 8.97 9.94
C ILE A 35 10.52 7.94 9.19
N PRO A 36 11.82 7.78 9.53
CA PRO A 36 12.61 6.68 9.00
C PRO A 36 11.94 5.34 9.30
N GLY A 37 11.68 4.55 8.26
CA GLY A 37 11.11 3.21 8.43
C GLY A 37 12.23 2.23 8.73
N GLY A 38 12.96 1.83 7.70
CA GLY A 38 14.12 0.95 7.78
C GLY A 38 14.30 0.11 6.53
N THR A 39 15.28 -0.80 6.55
CA THR A 39 15.53 -1.73 5.45
C THR A 39 14.68 -2.99 5.58
N HIS A 40 14.02 -3.38 4.49
CA HIS A 40 13.27 -4.64 4.40
C HIS A 40 14.18 -5.85 4.59
N ASP A 41 13.63 -6.97 5.06
CA ASP A 41 14.39 -8.18 5.39
C ASP A 41 15.26 -8.73 4.24
N THR A 42 14.91 -8.41 2.98
CA THR A 42 15.70 -8.79 1.79
C THR A 42 16.99 -7.96 1.64
N GLY A 43 17.09 -6.81 2.31
CA GLY A 43 18.21 -5.87 2.17
C GLY A 43 18.19 -5.07 0.85
N LEU A 44 17.15 -5.23 0.02
CA LEU A 44 17.11 -4.66 -1.33
C LEU A 44 16.47 -3.28 -1.38
N SER A 45 15.57 -3.00 -0.45
CA SER A 45 14.83 -1.76 -0.37
C SER A 45 14.71 -1.26 1.06
N SER A 46 14.56 0.05 1.18
CA SER A 46 14.23 0.72 2.44
C SER A 46 13.08 1.68 2.23
N ASN A 47 12.43 2.03 3.33
CA ASN A 47 11.33 2.98 3.33
C ASN A 47 11.43 4.06 4.41
N ALA A 48 10.62 5.08 4.19
CA ALA A 48 10.26 6.10 5.17
C ALA A 48 8.75 6.33 5.11
N LEU A 49 8.19 6.83 6.20
CA LEU A 49 6.76 6.85 6.44
C LEU A 49 6.29 8.28 6.65
N VAL A 50 5.15 8.62 6.06
CA VAL A 50 4.39 9.83 6.39
C VAL A 50 3.06 9.37 6.99
N PRO A 51 2.98 9.14 8.32
CA PRO A 51 1.74 8.76 8.98
C PRO A 51 0.77 9.94 8.97
N LEU A 52 -0.51 9.70 8.73
CA LEU A 52 -1.57 10.73 8.75
C LEU A 52 -2.54 10.44 9.91
N ALA A 53 -3.25 11.48 10.34
CA ALA A 53 -4.16 11.38 11.48
C ALA A 53 -5.35 10.47 11.21
N ASP A 54 -5.79 10.27 9.97
CA ASP A 54 -6.83 9.29 9.62
C ASP A 54 -6.38 7.81 9.73
N GLY A 55 -5.12 7.57 10.15
CA GLY A 55 -4.51 6.26 10.34
C GLY A 55 -3.94 5.64 9.05
N VAL A 56 -4.13 6.30 7.90
CA VAL A 56 -3.47 5.98 6.63
C VAL A 56 -2.04 6.53 6.68
N TYR A 57 -1.12 5.96 5.90
CA TYR A 57 0.19 6.58 5.70
C TYR A 57 0.64 6.58 4.24
N ILE A 58 1.60 7.44 3.90
CA ILE A 58 2.30 7.37 2.62
C ILE A 58 3.65 6.69 2.86
N GLU A 59 3.93 5.64 2.09
CA GLU A 59 5.21 4.95 2.12
C GLU A 59 6.11 5.52 1.02
N LEU A 60 7.20 6.15 1.42
CA LEU A 60 8.30 6.47 0.53
C LEU A 60 9.21 5.25 0.46
N ILE A 61 9.32 4.62 -0.70
CA ILE A 61 10.13 3.41 -0.87
C ILE A 61 11.21 3.62 -1.94
N ALA A 62 12.39 3.05 -1.74
CA ALA A 62 13.44 3.03 -2.75
C ALA A 62 14.16 1.69 -2.73
N LEU A 63 14.68 1.27 -3.87
CA LEU A 63 15.78 0.31 -3.89
C LEU A 63 17.03 0.95 -3.28
N GLU A 64 17.81 0.18 -2.53
CA GLU A 64 19.07 0.63 -1.94
C GLU A 64 20.10 1.05 -3.00
N LYS A 65 20.11 0.34 -4.13
CA LYS A 65 21.04 0.58 -5.23
C LYS A 65 20.34 0.49 -6.58
N PRO A 66 20.81 1.26 -7.58
CA PRO A 66 20.40 1.03 -8.96
C PRO A 66 20.72 -0.41 -9.36
N THR A 67 19.79 -1.06 -10.04
CA THR A 67 19.98 -2.39 -10.61
C THR A 67 19.42 -2.42 -12.02
N ALA A 68 20.16 -3.01 -12.96
CA ALA A 68 19.68 -3.22 -14.32
C ALA A 68 18.59 -4.31 -14.38
N GLU A 69 18.68 -5.29 -13.49
CA GLU A 69 17.73 -6.38 -13.34
C GLU A 69 17.40 -6.52 -11.84
N PRO A 70 16.27 -5.96 -11.37
CA PRO A 70 15.85 -6.17 -9.99
C PRO A 70 15.56 -7.65 -9.75
N PRO A 71 15.86 -8.17 -8.55
CA PRO A 71 15.48 -9.53 -8.18
C PRO A 71 14.00 -9.79 -8.42
N GLU A 72 13.65 -11.02 -8.78
CA GLU A 72 12.26 -11.39 -9.13
C GLU A 72 11.25 -10.95 -8.07
N SER A 73 11.61 -11.04 -6.78
CA SER A 73 10.80 -10.61 -5.64
C SER A 73 10.42 -9.13 -5.66
N GLU A 74 11.26 -8.27 -6.25
CA GLU A 74 11.07 -6.81 -6.34
C GLU A 74 10.63 -6.36 -7.74
N SER A 75 10.79 -7.22 -8.75
CA SER A 75 10.59 -6.88 -10.17
C SER A 75 9.21 -6.31 -10.51
N TRP A 76 8.19 -6.65 -9.72
CA TRP A 76 6.81 -6.20 -9.91
C TRP A 76 6.62 -4.68 -9.69
N TRP A 77 7.50 -4.04 -8.90
CA TRP A 77 7.44 -2.59 -8.65
C TRP A 77 8.74 -1.86 -8.99
N ALA A 78 9.89 -2.52 -8.90
CA ALA A 78 11.21 -1.88 -9.02
C ALA A 78 11.46 -1.20 -10.38
N ASN A 79 10.83 -1.69 -11.46
CA ASN A 79 10.97 -1.14 -12.81
C ASN A 79 9.97 -0.01 -13.12
N LYS A 80 9.10 0.34 -12.17
CA LYS A 80 8.15 1.43 -12.36
C LYS A 80 8.87 2.78 -12.36
N ARG A 81 8.24 3.78 -12.98
CA ARG A 81 8.74 5.15 -12.92
C ARG A 81 8.58 5.67 -11.48
N PRO A 82 9.56 6.44 -10.95
CA PRO A 82 9.40 7.13 -9.68
C PRO A 82 8.12 7.95 -9.63
N GLY A 83 7.46 7.97 -8.46
CA GLY A 83 6.11 8.51 -8.28
C GLY A 83 5.18 7.50 -7.62
N TRP A 84 3.87 7.72 -7.74
CA TRP A 84 2.83 6.81 -7.25
C TRP A 84 2.85 5.49 -8.01
N ILE A 85 3.02 4.38 -7.30
CA ILE A 85 3.18 3.06 -7.94
C ILE A 85 2.07 2.06 -7.63
N THR A 86 1.45 2.16 -6.46
CA THR A 86 0.36 1.29 -6.02
C THR A 86 -0.24 1.79 -4.69
N TRP A 87 -1.25 1.10 -4.19
CA TRP A 87 -1.97 1.36 -2.96
C TRP A 87 -2.33 0.04 -2.27
N VAL A 88 -2.65 0.13 -0.98
CA VAL A 88 -2.69 -1.03 -0.09
C VAL A 88 -3.92 -0.98 0.77
N CYS A 89 -4.60 -2.12 0.91
CA CYS A 89 -5.64 -2.29 1.90
C CYS A 89 -5.12 -3.05 3.14
N LEU A 90 -5.66 -2.73 4.31
CA LEU A 90 -5.34 -3.46 5.53
C LEU A 90 -5.97 -4.86 5.44
N GLY A 91 -5.13 -5.89 5.60
CA GLY A 91 -5.59 -7.25 5.78
C GLY A 91 -6.05 -7.47 7.21
N LEU A 92 -7.28 -7.95 7.39
CA LEU A 92 -7.83 -8.31 8.71
C LEU A 92 -7.77 -9.81 9.00
N GLU A 93 -7.44 -10.61 7.98
CA GLU A 93 -7.34 -12.06 8.04
C GLU A 93 -6.09 -12.52 7.30
N ASP A 94 -5.62 -13.73 7.58
CA ASP A 94 -4.41 -14.28 6.98
C ASP A 94 -4.62 -14.92 5.60
N HIS A 95 -5.88 -15.08 5.18
CA HIS A 95 -6.34 -15.76 3.97
C HIS A 95 -7.18 -14.85 3.06
N ILE A 96 -6.79 -13.56 2.95
CA ILE A 96 -7.48 -12.58 2.08
C ILE A 96 -7.52 -13.04 0.61
N ASP A 97 -6.48 -13.74 0.14
CA ASP A 97 -6.44 -14.34 -1.19
C ASP A 97 -7.58 -15.34 -1.41
N GLU A 98 -7.91 -16.18 -0.41
CA GLU A 98 -9.03 -17.12 -0.48
C GLU A 98 -10.39 -16.43 -0.44
N ILE A 99 -10.51 -15.35 0.34
CA ILE A 99 -11.71 -14.51 0.42
C ILE A 99 -12.00 -13.89 -0.95
N ILE A 100 -10.99 -13.30 -1.59
CA ILE A 100 -11.11 -12.72 -2.93
C ILE A 100 -11.41 -13.82 -3.96
N ALA A 101 -10.71 -14.97 -3.90
CA ALA A 101 -10.96 -16.09 -4.81
C ALA A 101 -12.39 -16.65 -4.71
N LYS A 102 -13.01 -16.59 -3.52
CA LYS A 102 -14.42 -16.96 -3.35
C LYS A 102 -15.35 -15.96 -4.05
N ARG A 103 -15.15 -14.65 -3.86
CA ARG A 103 -15.93 -13.61 -4.55
C ARG A 103 -15.74 -13.68 -6.05
N GLU A 104 -14.51 -13.90 -6.51
CA GLU A 104 -14.18 -14.02 -7.93
C GLU A 104 -14.98 -15.12 -8.64
N LYS A 105 -15.26 -16.26 -7.99
CA LYS A 105 -16.08 -17.33 -8.58
C LYS A 105 -17.51 -16.90 -8.93
N GLU A 106 -18.03 -15.88 -8.25
CA GLU A 106 -19.39 -15.37 -8.47
C GLU A 106 -19.42 -14.34 -9.61
N PHE A 107 -18.37 -13.51 -9.73
CA PHE A 107 -18.35 -12.36 -10.65
C PHE A 107 -17.49 -12.56 -11.91
N ASN A 108 -16.57 -13.53 -11.91
CA ASN A 108 -15.69 -13.88 -13.04
C ASN A 108 -14.94 -12.64 -13.61
N SER A 109 -14.31 -11.85 -12.73
CA SER A 109 -13.60 -10.62 -13.06
C SER A 109 -12.18 -10.85 -13.64
N GLY A 110 -11.65 -12.06 -13.51
CA GLY A 110 -10.27 -12.43 -13.84
C GLY A 110 -9.23 -11.91 -12.85
N VAL A 111 -9.64 -11.52 -11.63
CA VAL A 111 -8.71 -11.15 -10.56
C VAL A 111 -8.26 -12.39 -9.79
N GLU A 112 -6.95 -12.56 -9.65
CA GLU A 112 -6.35 -13.66 -8.90
C GLU A 112 -5.27 -13.09 -8.00
N TYR A 113 -5.29 -13.46 -6.73
CA TYR A 113 -4.27 -13.10 -5.75
C TYR A 113 -3.39 -14.30 -5.47
N GLN A 114 -2.09 -14.07 -5.38
CA GLN A 114 -1.17 -15.12 -4.98
C GLN A 114 -1.30 -15.41 -3.49
N LYS A 115 -0.87 -16.60 -3.08
CA LYS A 115 -0.82 -16.97 -1.67
C LYS A 115 -0.03 -15.94 -0.85
N GLY A 116 -0.55 -15.58 0.32
CA GLY A 116 0.11 -14.66 1.22
C GLY A 116 1.52 -15.12 1.62
N TYR A 117 2.45 -14.18 1.71
CA TYR A 117 3.82 -14.42 2.16
C TYR A 117 4.26 -13.39 3.20
N ASP A 118 5.12 -13.81 4.11
CA ASP A 118 5.55 -12.97 5.22
C ASP A 118 6.70 -12.07 4.80
N GLY A 119 6.58 -10.79 5.15
CA GLY A 119 7.61 -9.78 5.03
C GLY A 119 7.93 -9.16 6.40
N GLY A 120 8.88 -8.24 6.38
CA GLY A 120 9.30 -7.54 7.57
C GLY A 120 10.39 -6.52 7.27
N ARG A 121 10.63 -5.69 8.29
CA ARG A 121 11.79 -4.81 8.36
C ARG A 121 12.23 -4.69 9.81
N LYS A 122 13.46 -4.24 10.01
CA LYS A 122 13.91 -3.74 11.31
C LYS A 122 13.58 -2.25 11.43
N GLY A 123 13.03 -1.84 12.57
CA GLY A 123 12.74 -0.43 12.85
C GLY A 123 14.04 0.36 13.01
N GLU A 124 14.20 1.45 12.25
CA GLU A 124 15.42 2.27 12.32
C GLU A 124 15.57 2.94 13.70
N ASN A 125 14.46 3.37 14.31
CA ASN A 125 14.48 4.14 15.56
C ASN A 125 14.60 3.28 16.83
N ASP A 126 14.02 2.07 16.85
CA ASP A 126 13.90 1.24 18.05
C ASP A 126 14.49 -0.17 17.89
N GLY A 127 14.93 -0.52 16.67
CA GLY A 127 15.49 -1.83 16.35
C GLY A 127 14.51 -3.00 16.45
N ARG A 128 13.20 -2.76 16.65
CA ARG A 128 12.21 -3.84 16.74
C ARG A 128 12.14 -4.59 15.40
N GLN A 129 11.84 -5.87 15.47
CA GLN A 129 11.53 -6.66 14.28
C GLN A 129 10.03 -6.56 14.00
N LEU A 130 9.69 -5.98 12.86
CA LEU A 130 8.31 -5.81 12.42
C LEU A 130 8.01 -6.88 11.40
N ARG A 131 6.80 -7.45 11.47
CA ARG A 131 6.38 -8.54 10.60
C ARG A 131 4.98 -8.28 10.09
N TRP A 132 4.77 -8.61 8.84
CA TRP A 132 3.48 -8.55 8.17
C TRP A 132 3.36 -9.70 7.19
N ARG A 133 2.13 -9.97 6.76
CA ARG A 133 1.83 -10.86 5.63
C ARG A 133 1.25 -10.03 4.51
N VAL A 134 1.80 -10.15 3.32
CA VAL A 134 1.22 -9.52 2.13
C VAL A 134 0.64 -10.56 1.18
N THR A 135 -0.48 -10.21 0.55
CA THR A 135 -0.93 -10.86 -0.69
C THR A 135 -1.18 -9.79 -1.73
N ARG A 136 -0.82 -10.07 -2.98
CA ARG A 136 -1.00 -9.17 -4.11
C ARG A 136 -1.57 -9.91 -5.30
N ARG A 137 -2.06 -9.16 -6.27
CA ARG A 137 -2.49 -9.71 -7.54
C ARG A 137 -1.35 -10.51 -8.20
N GLN A 138 -1.69 -11.66 -8.75
CA GLN A 138 -0.75 -12.58 -9.38
C GLN A 138 -0.34 -12.12 -10.79
N TYR A 139 -1.31 -11.69 -11.60
CA TYR A 139 -1.11 -11.29 -13.00
C TYR A 139 -1.95 -10.08 -13.38
N GLY A 140 -1.54 -9.33 -14.41
CA GLY A 140 -2.30 -8.25 -15.05
C GLY A 140 -2.01 -6.85 -14.49
N LEU A 141 -2.85 -5.86 -14.81
CA LEU A 141 -2.63 -4.47 -14.36
C LEU A 141 -2.69 -4.29 -12.84
N ASP A 142 -1.85 -3.40 -12.35
CA ASP A 142 -1.77 -2.94 -10.95
C ASP A 142 -2.83 -1.86 -10.66
N ILE A 143 -4.10 -2.23 -10.82
CA ILE A 143 -5.24 -1.33 -10.54
C ILE A 143 -5.97 -1.66 -9.25
N VAL A 144 -5.81 -2.89 -8.76
CA VAL A 144 -6.36 -3.37 -7.48
C VAL A 144 -5.27 -3.29 -6.39
N PRO A 145 -5.65 -3.12 -5.11
CA PRO A 145 -4.67 -3.00 -4.04
C PRO A 145 -3.96 -4.32 -3.80
N PHE A 146 -2.79 -4.30 -3.18
CA PHE A 146 -2.36 -5.46 -2.41
C PHE A 146 -2.84 -5.33 -0.96
N PHE A 147 -2.80 -6.42 -0.21
CA PHE A 147 -3.22 -6.44 1.19
C PHE A 147 -2.03 -6.66 2.09
N CYS A 148 -2.01 -5.95 3.23
CA CYS A 148 -0.98 -6.07 4.25
C CYS A 148 -1.64 -6.37 5.59
N LEU A 149 -1.40 -7.56 6.15
CA LEU A 149 -1.82 -7.96 7.50
C LEU A 149 -0.65 -7.74 8.46
N ASP A 150 -0.86 -6.95 9.51
CA ASP A 150 0.08 -6.80 10.61
C ASP A 150 0.19 -8.12 11.42
N LEU A 151 1.39 -8.73 11.47
CA LEU A 151 1.68 -9.91 12.31
C LEU A 151 2.31 -9.51 13.65
N THR A 152 2.88 -8.31 13.71
CA THR A 152 3.27 -7.60 14.93
C THR A 152 2.36 -6.39 15.14
N PRO A 153 2.27 -5.81 16.35
CA PRO A 153 1.44 -4.63 16.58
C PRO A 153 1.68 -3.53 15.54
N ARG A 154 0.58 -3.00 14.98
CA ARG A 154 0.60 -2.01 13.89
C ARG A 154 1.38 -0.75 14.27
N ASP A 155 1.25 -0.30 15.51
CA ASP A 155 1.94 0.88 16.06
C ASP A 155 3.47 0.75 16.01
N TRP A 156 3.99 -0.47 15.89
CA TRP A 156 5.41 -0.69 15.62
C TRP A 156 5.72 -0.33 14.16
N ARG A 157 4.84 -0.71 13.22
CA ARG A 157 5.01 -0.49 11.77
C ARG A 157 4.80 0.95 11.37
N VAL A 158 3.81 1.61 11.93
CA VAL A 158 3.48 2.99 11.65
C VAL A 158 3.17 3.71 12.97
N PRO A 159 4.02 4.65 13.41
CA PRO A 159 3.72 5.49 14.56
C PRO A 159 2.46 6.33 14.29
N ALA A 160 1.67 6.57 15.35
CA ALA A 160 0.49 7.43 15.26
C ALA A 160 0.87 8.88 14.86
N ALA A 161 -0.06 9.55 14.20
CA ALA A 161 0.00 10.96 13.88
C ALA A 161 -1.23 11.66 14.46
N ASP A 162 -1.02 12.79 15.12
CA ASP A 162 -2.07 13.70 15.56
C ASP A 162 -2.38 14.75 14.49
N LEU A 163 -3.46 15.53 14.67
CA LEU A 163 -3.90 16.58 13.73
C LEU A 163 -2.87 17.69 13.49
N ASP A 164 -1.92 17.89 14.40
CA ASP A 164 -0.84 18.89 14.30
C ASP A 164 0.53 18.29 13.93
N THR A 165 0.57 17.02 13.51
CA THR A 165 1.81 16.31 13.15
C THR A 165 2.57 16.97 12.01
N HIS A 166 1.86 17.47 11.00
CA HIS A 166 2.46 18.02 9.79
C HIS A 166 2.34 19.54 9.75
N ALA A 167 3.43 20.23 9.43
CA ALA A 167 3.46 21.68 9.27
C ALA A 167 2.56 22.16 8.12
N ASN A 168 2.32 21.31 7.13
CA ASN A 168 1.40 21.58 6.02
C ASN A 168 -0.07 21.26 6.33
N THR A 169 -0.40 20.88 7.57
CA THR A 169 -1.76 20.58 8.04
C THR A 169 -2.47 19.41 7.34
N ALA A 170 -1.73 18.58 6.59
CA ALA A 170 -2.30 17.36 6.05
C ALA A 170 -2.66 16.40 7.20
N VAL A 171 -3.90 15.91 7.20
CA VAL A 171 -4.42 15.02 8.25
C VAL A 171 -4.88 13.67 7.72
N GLY A 172 -4.97 13.51 6.39
CA GLY A 172 -5.51 12.30 5.80
C GLY A 172 -5.58 12.32 4.28
N ILE A 173 -6.12 11.24 3.71
CA ILE A 173 -6.36 11.06 2.27
C ILE A 173 -7.85 11.23 1.99
N ALA A 174 -8.20 12.29 1.25
CA ALA A 174 -9.59 12.49 0.81
C ALA A 174 -9.99 11.57 -0.35
N TYR A 175 -9.14 11.46 -1.37
CA TYR A 175 -9.32 10.58 -2.52
C TYR A 175 -8.00 10.43 -3.29
N PHE A 176 -7.89 9.37 -4.08
CA PHE A 176 -6.89 9.24 -5.15
C PHE A 176 -7.56 8.70 -6.41
N HIS A 177 -7.07 9.11 -7.57
CA HIS A 177 -7.64 8.71 -8.86
C HIS A 177 -6.82 7.59 -9.51
N LEU A 178 -7.51 6.51 -9.88
CA LEU A 178 -6.93 5.43 -10.68
C LEU A 178 -7.19 5.71 -12.16
N MET A 179 -6.12 5.89 -12.92
CA MET A 179 -6.22 6.07 -14.37
C MET A 179 -6.14 4.72 -15.08
N VAL A 180 -7.20 4.35 -15.78
CA VAL A 180 -7.27 3.11 -16.57
C VAL A 180 -7.53 3.41 -18.04
N PRO A 181 -6.96 2.65 -18.99
CA PRO A 181 -7.34 2.77 -20.40
C PRO A 181 -8.84 2.56 -20.57
N GLN A 182 -9.50 3.38 -21.41
CA GLN A 182 -10.96 3.32 -21.61
C GLN A 182 -11.45 1.90 -21.96
N ALA A 183 -10.68 1.15 -22.75
CA ALA A 183 -11.01 -0.21 -23.15
C ALA A 183 -11.00 -1.23 -22.00
N GLN A 184 -10.44 -0.87 -20.83
CA GLN A 184 -10.33 -1.71 -19.64
C GLN A 184 -11.21 -1.21 -18.49
N LEU A 185 -11.97 -0.13 -18.68
CA LEU A 185 -12.75 0.50 -17.62
C LEU A 185 -13.77 -0.46 -17.00
N ASP A 186 -14.52 -1.19 -17.83
CA ASP A 186 -15.52 -2.14 -17.32
C ASP A 186 -14.87 -3.31 -16.57
N GLN A 187 -13.73 -3.80 -17.06
CA GLN A 187 -12.97 -4.83 -16.33
C GLN A 187 -12.45 -4.29 -14.99
N ALA A 188 -11.94 -3.07 -14.97
CA ALA A 188 -11.46 -2.42 -13.75
C ALA A 188 -12.57 -2.28 -12.71
N ARG A 189 -13.77 -1.85 -13.13
CA ARG A 189 -14.95 -1.75 -12.24
C ARG A 189 -15.29 -3.08 -11.58
N VAL A 190 -15.36 -4.16 -12.37
CA VAL A 190 -15.70 -5.48 -11.83
C VAL A 190 -14.59 -5.96 -10.89
N GLN A 191 -13.32 -5.81 -11.27
CA GLN A 191 -12.18 -6.24 -10.44
C GLN A 191 -12.11 -5.47 -9.11
N LEU A 192 -12.24 -4.14 -9.14
CA LEU A 192 -12.28 -3.32 -7.93
C LEU A 192 -13.44 -3.73 -7.04
N SER A 193 -14.62 -3.95 -7.60
CA SER A 193 -15.80 -4.31 -6.81
C SER A 193 -15.68 -5.68 -6.13
N VAL A 194 -15.07 -6.65 -6.81
CA VAL A 194 -14.76 -7.97 -6.25
C VAL A 194 -13.73 -7.87 -5.11
N VAL A 195 -12.68 -7.08 -5.31
CA VAL A 195 -11.59 -6.96 -4.34
C VAL A 195 -12.03 -6.16 -3.11
N LEU A 196 -12.76 -5.07 -3.29
CA LEU A 196 -13.18 -4.17 -2.22
C LEU A 196 -14.48 -4.59 -1.53
N ASP A 197 -15.20 -5.58 -2.07
CA ASP A 197 -16.52 -6.01 -1.58
C ASP A 197 -17.55 -4.88 -1.55
N SER A 198 -17.44 -3.94 -2.49
CA SER A 198 -18.28 -2.76 -2.58
C SER A 198 -18.50 -2.37 -4.05
N GLN A 199 -19.58 -1.65 -4.32
CA GLN A 199 -19.89 -1.17 -5.67
C GLN A 199 -19.52 0.32 -5.79
N PRO A 200 -19.11 0.78 -6.98
CA PRO A 200 -18.90 2.20 -7.20
C PRO A 200 -20.22 2.96 -7.20
N ASN A 201 -20.16 4.27 -6.95
CA ASN A 201 -21.26 5.19 -7.24
C ASN A 201 -21.38 5.50 -8.74
N GLU A 202 -22.31 6.38 -9.12
CA GLU A 202 -22.54 6.77 -10.54
C GLU A 202 -21.34 7.45 -11.22
N SER A 203 -20.34 7.89 -10.44
CA SER A 203 -19.12 8.56 -10.90
C SER A 203 -17.88 7.64 -10.88
N ASP A 204 -18.06 6.33 -10.74
CA ASP A 204 -16.97 5.34 -10.61
C ASP A 204 -16.09 5.55 -9.36
N GLU A 205 -16.70 5.93 -8.24
CA GLU A 205 -15.99 6.13 -6.97
C GLU A 205 -16.35 5.03 -5.97
N TRP A 206 -15.32 4.46 -5.32
CA TRP A 206 -15.47 3.51 -4.23
C TRP A 206 -15.17 4.21 -2.90
N GLU A 207 -16.06 4.05 -1.93
CA GLU A 207 -15.82 4.52 -0.57
C GLU A 207 -14.84 3.59 0.16
N MET A 208 -13.77 4.19 0.66
CA MET A 208 -12.73 3.52 1.42
C MET A 208 -12.91 3.82 2.91
N VAL A 209 -12.64 2.84 3.75
CA VAL A 209 -12.65 3.01 5.21
C VAL A 209 -11.26 3.46 5.65
N ALA A 210 -11.20 4.53 6.44
CA ALA A 210 -9.99 4.94 7.16
C ALA A 210 -10.02 4.38 8.59
N LEU A 211 -8.83 4.17 9.18
CA LEU A 211 -8.67 3.42 10.42
C LEU A 211 -9.22 4.13 11.67
N GLU A 212 -9.36 5.45 11.64
CA GLU A 212 -9.92 6.22 12.76
C GLU A 212 -11.45 6.37 12.75
N SER A 213 -12.18 5.46 12.10
CA SER A 213 -13.65 5.46 12.16
C SER A 213 -14.23 4.85 13.46
N PHE A 214 -13.54 4.98 14.61
CA PHE A 214 -14.03 4.55 15.93
C PHE A 214 -13.76 5.55 17.06
#